data_AF-A0A9E0VJP3-F1
#
_entry.id   AF-A0A9E0VJP3-F1
#
_cell.length_a   1.000
_cell.length_b   1.000
_cell.length_c   1.000
_cell.angle_alpha   90.00
_cell.angle_beta   90.00
_cell.angle_gamma   90.00
#
_symmetry.space_group_name_H-M   'P 1'
#
loop_
_entity.id
_entity.type
_entity.pdbx_description
1 polymer ?
#
loop_
_entity_poly.entity_id
_entity_poly.type
_entity_poly.pdbx_seq_one_letter_code
_entity_poly.pdbx_strand_id
1 'polypeptide(L)'
;MSRSLFSIVILLAVVSGGVTTLFALADVSDPGAQSSVLPSPAESGMPEKISRKEVRRIRREFTELLDSERDALRAVQSKRRKEGDADRKARRKEFDARERAARRKFFEENAHGPERRTYVKDLTARREAFIDGLKSEEKQERAELDARWKALKDSQRTRLNAVEEYLRRSERPLSTLLERAD
;
A
#
# COMPACT_ATOMS: atom_id res chain seq x y z
N MET A 1 8.02 35.24 22.64
CA MET A 1 6.86 34.31 22.68
C MET A 1 5.89 34.71 21.58
N SER A 2 5.80 33.94 20.50
CA SER A 2 4.81 34.15 19.45
C SER A 2 4.51 32.80 18.81
N ARG A 3 3.33 32.25 19.13
CA ARG A 3 2.81 31.01 18.56
C ARG A 3 2.09 31.38 17.26
N SER A 4 2.63 30.95 16.12
CA SER A 4 1.93 31.02 14.83
C SER A 4 1.26 29.67 14.60
N LEU A 5 -0.07 29.68 14.64
CA LEU A 5 -0.95 28.59 14.26
C LEU A 5 -1.29 28.80 12.78
N PHE A 6 -0.91 27.88 11.91
CA PHE A 6 -1.45 27.82 10.55
C PHE A 6 -2.24 26.53 10.37
N SER A 7 -3.54 26.75 10.17
CA SER A 7 -4.61 25.78 10.04
C SER A 7 -4.48 24.93 8.78
N ILE A 8 -4.65 23.63 8.92
CA ILE A 8 -4.80 22.69 7.81
C ILE A 8 -6.30 22.61 7.48
N VAL A 9 -6.67 23.05 6.28
CA VAL A 9 -8.01 22.84 5.71
C VAL A 9 -7.98 21.50 4.96
N ILE A 10 -8.63 20.48 5.52
CA ILE A 10 -8.87 19.21 4.85
C ILE A 10 -10.26 19.28 4.21
N LEU A 11 -10.30 19.34 2.88
CA LEU A 11 -11.54 19.23 2.12
C LEU A 11 -11.83 17.74 1.87
N LEU A 12 -12.77 17.17 2.63
CA LEU A 12 -13.37 15.86 2.34
C LEU A 12 -14.46 16.05 1.29
N ALA A 13 -14.33 15.40 0.13
CA ALA A 13 -15.44 15.19 -0.79
C ALA A 13 -15.93 13.74 -0.65
N VAL A 14 -17.02 13.58 0.10
CA VAL A 14 -17.87 12.39 0.09
C VAL A 14 -18.95 12.63 -0.96
N VAL A 15 -19.04 11.77 -1.97
CA VAL A 15 -20.25 11.69 -2.81
C VAL A 15 -20.74 10.25 -2.81
N SER A 16 -21.74 10.05 -1.96
CA SER A 16 -22.62 8.90 -1.85
C SER A 16 -23.45 8.70 -3.12
N GLY A 17 -23.78 7.43 -3.40
CA GLY A 17 -24.56 7.01 -4.55
C GLY A 17 -26.01 7.49 -4.60
N GLY A 18 -26.63 7.21 -5.75
CA GLY A 18 -28.05 7.36 -6.01
C GLY A 18 -28.52 6.20 -6.89
N VAL A 19 -29.50 5.45 -6.40
CA VAL A 19 -30.16 4.30 -7.03
C VAL A 19 -31.59 4.73 -7.38
N THR A 20 -32.03 4.37 -8.61
CA THR A 20 -33.44 4.19 -9.08
C THR A 20 -34.35 5.44 -9.16
N THR A 21 -35.36 5.59 -10.03
CA THR A 21 -36.31 4.75 -10.82
C THR A 21 -36.95 5.71 -11.90
N LEU A 22 -37.52 5.34 -13.05
CA LEU A 22 -38.90 4.80 -13.26
C LEU A 22 -39.28 4.77 -14.78
N PHE A 23 -40.13 3.78 -15.12
CA PHE A 23 -41.19 3.68 -16.16
C PHE A 23 -40.92 3.85 -17.67
N ALA A 24 -41.29 2.81 -18.43
CA ALA A 24 -42.34 2.90 -19.46
C ALA A 24 -42.96 1.52 -19.75
N LEU A 25 -44.29 1.44 -19.60
CA LEU A 25 -45.15 0.32 -20.04
C LEU A 25 -45.19 0.23 -21.56
N ALA A 26 -45.28 -0.99 -22.09
CA ALA A 26 -46.09 -1.26 -23.28
C ALA A 26 -46.67 -2.67 -23.20
N ASP A 27 -47.96 -2.70 -23.46
CA ASP A 27 -48.96 -3.74 -23.30
C ASP A 27 -49.19 -4.41 -24.66
N VAL A 28 -49.09 -5.75 -24.75
CA VAL A 28 -49.67 -6.55 -25.85
C VAL A 28 -50.06 -7.93 -25.32
N SER A 29 -51.36 -8.18 -25.37
CA SER A 29 -52.06 -9.44 -25.12
C SER A 29 -51.71 -10.56 -26.12
N ASP A 30 -51.65 -11.81 -25.64
CA ASP A 30 -52.30 -12.95 -26.30
C ASP A 30 -52.50 -14.15 -25.32
N PRO A 31 -53.68 -14.80 -25.24
CA PRO A 31 -53.95 -15.91 -24.33
C PRO A 31 -53.84 -17.26 -25.06
N GLY A 32 -52.82 -18.04 -24.71
CA GLY A 32 -52.62 -19.40 -25.24
C GLY A 32 -52.16 -20.33 -24.13
N ALA A 33 -53.12 -20.93 -23.43
CA ALA A 33 -52.87 -21.94 -22.42
C ALA A 33 -52.12 -23.15 -22.99
N GLN A 34 -50.89 -23.45 -22.55
CA GLN A 34 -50.37 -24.82 -22.44
C GLN A 34 -49.28 -24.93 -21.36
N SER A 35 -49.50 -25.89 -20.46
CA SER A 35 -48.49 -26.68 -19.76
C SER A 35 -47.56 -25.98 -18.77
N SER A 36 -47.95 -26.09 -17.51
CA SER A 36 -47.08 -26.20 -16.34
C SER A 36 -45.82 -27.02 -16.63
N VAL A 37 -44.70 -26.34 -16.86
CA VAL A 37 -43.37 -26.90 -16.63
C VAL A 37 -42.66 -25.93 -15.72
N LEU A 38 -42.79 -26.18 -14.42
CA LEU A 38 -41.89 -25.64 -13.40
C LEU A 38 -40.46 -25.97 -13.87
N PRO A 39 -39.56 -24.99 -14.10
CA PRO A 39 -38.15 -25.30 -14.05
C PRO A 39 -37.88 -25.67 -12.60
N SER A 40 -37.80 -26.97 -12.34
CA SER A 40 -37.22 -27.49 -11.11
C SER A 40 -35.88 -26.77 -10.91
N PRO A 41 -35.67 -26.01 -9.81
CA PRO A 41 -34.33 -25.61 -9.43
C PRO A 41 -33.66 -26.91 -8.98
N ALA A 42 -33.14 -27.66 -9.94
CA ALA A 42 -32.29 -28.79 -9.68
C ALA A 42 -31.12 -28.26 -8.88
N GLU A 43 -31.18 -28.54 -7.58
CA GLU A 43 -30.08 -28.79 -6.68
C GLU A 43 -28.78 -29.04 -7.46
N SER A 44 -27.94 -28.02 -7.59
CA SER A 44 -26.49 -28.24 -7.63
C SER A 44 -25.92 -27.81 -6.28
N GLY A 45 -26.48 -28.40 -5.23
CA GLY A 45 -26.00 -28.31 -3.85
C GLY A 45 -24.92 -29.35 -3.53
N MET A 46 -24.33 -29.98 -4.56
CA MET A 46 -23.21 -30.91 -4.40
C MET A 46 -21.96 -30.21 -4.90
N PRO A 47 -20.98 -29.92 -4.02
CA PRO A 47 -19.73 -29.31 -4.46
C PRO A 47 -19.08 -30.25 -5.49
N GLU A 48 -18.80 -29.71 -6.68
CA GLU A 48 -18.09 -30.44 -7.73
C GLU A 48 -16.78 -30.99 -7.15
N LYS A 49 -16.71 -32.32 -7.01
CA LYS A 49 -15.52 -32.99 -6.51
C LYS A 49 -14.41 -32.84 -7.53
N ILE A 50 -13.46 -31.95 -7.26
CA ILE A 50 -12.34 -31.67 -8.16
C ILE A 50 -11.40 -32.88 -8.27
N SER A 51 -10.85 -33.09 -9.47
CA SER A 51 -9.91 -34.18 -9.73
C SER A 51 -8.56 -33.94 -9.02
N ARG A 52 -7.84 -35.01 -8.67
CA ARG A 52 -6.47 -34.90 -8.12
C ARG A 52 -5.53 -34.11 -9.04
N LYS A 53 -5.72 -34.19 -10.37
CA LYS A 53 -4.93 -33.41 -11.34
C LYS A 53 -5.22 -31.91 -11.21
N GLU A 54 -6.49 -31.57 -11.02
CA GLU A 54 -6.95 -30.20 -10.84
C GLU A 54 -6.49 -29.61 -9.52
N VAL A 55 -6.56 -30.36 -8.41
CA VAL A 55 -5.97 -29.96 -7.12
C VAL A 55 -4.49 -29.58 -7.26
N ARG A 56 -3.71 -30.39 -7.99
CA ARG A 56 -2.28 -30.08 -8.23
C ARG A 56 -2.09 -28.83 -9.08
N ARG A 57 -2.92 -28.63 -10.08
CA ARG A 57 -2.90 -27.44 -10.94
C ARG A 57 -3.20 -26.18 -10.12
N ILE A 58 -4.30 -26.18 -9.37
CA ILE A 58 -4.71 -25.07 -8.50
C ILE A 58 -3.60 -24.71 -7.52
N ARG A 59 -2.95 -25.69 -6.87
CA ARG A 59 -1.82 -25.41 -5.96
C ARG A 59 -0.65 -24.71 -6.64
N ARG A 60 -0.31 -25.09 -7.88
CA ARG A 60 0.78 -24.46 -8.64
C ARG A 60 0.43 -23.03 -9.02
N GLU A 61 -0.72 -22.84 -9.66
CA GLU A 61 -1.21 -21.52 -10.08
C GLU A 61 -1.31 -20.57 -8.88
N PHE A 62 -1.83 -21.05 -7.75
CA PHE A 62 -1.92 -20.25 -6.54
C PHE A 62 -0.54 -19.92 -5.96
N THR A 63 0.41 -20.87 -5.93
CA THR A 63 1.77 -20.61 -5.44
C THR A 63 2.49 -19.58 -6.32
N GLU A 64 2.38 -19.72 -7.64
CA GLU A 64 2.92 -18.77 -8.63
C GLU A 64 2.33 -17.37 -8.44
N LEU A 65 1.02 -17.28 -8.17
CA LEU A 65 0.37 -16.01 -7.84
C LEU A 65 0.96 -15.38 -6.56
N LEU A 66 1.11 -16.16 -5.48
CA LEU A 66 1.73 -15.68 -4.24
C LEU A 66 3.18 -15.23 -4.42
N ASP A 67 3.96 -15.92 -5.27
CA ASP A 67 5.32 -15.53 -5.62
C ASP A 67 5.32 -14.20 -6.41
N SER A 68 4.44 -14.07 -7.40
CA SER A 68 4.33 -12.85 -8.23
C SER A 68 3.98 -11.60 -7.41
N GLU A 69 3.09 -11.73 -6.41
CA GLU A 69 2.75 -10.65 -5.49
C GLU A 69 3.94 -10.25 -4.62
N ARG A 70 4.70 -11.24 -4.12
CA ARG A 70 5.90 -10.99 -3.31
C ARG A 70 6.96 -10.25 -4.12
N ASP A 71 7.17 -10.65 -5.37
CA ASP A 71 8.15 -10.01 -6.25
C ASP A 71 7.71 -8.61 -6.68
N ALA A 72 6.43 -8.40 -6.94
CA ALA A 72 5.88 -7.07 -7.19
C ALA A 72 6.09 -6.14 -5.98
N LEU A 73 5.79 -6.60 -4.77
CA LEU A 73 6.04 -5.81 -3.56
C LEU A 73 7.53 -5.52 -3.38
N ARG A 74 8.41 -6.52 -3.59
CA ARG A 74 9.87 -6.32 -3.53
C ARG A 74 10.36 -5.27 -4.53
N ALA A 75 9.84 -5.28 -5.75
CA ALA A 75 10.20 -4.30 -6.77
C ALA A 75 9.82 -2.88 -6.33
N VAL A 76 8.59 -2.70 -5.84
CA VAL A 76 8.10 -1.42 -5.32
C VAL A 76 8.93 -0.96 -4.12
N GLN A 77 9.21 -1.84 -3.16
CA GLN A 77 10.01 -1.51 -1.99
C GLN A 77 11.46 -1.15 -2.35
N SER A 78 12.06 -1.87 -3.31
CA SER A 78 13.40 -1.59 -3.81
C SER A 78 13.49 -0.21 -4.47
N LYS A 79 12.50 0.13 -5.30
CA LYS A 79 12.40 1.46 -5.90
C LYS A 79 12.26 2.55 -4.84
N ARG A 80 11.34 2.37 -3.88
CA ARG A 80 11.10 3.34 -2.80
C ARG A 80 12.36 3.61 -1.96
N ARG A 81 13.13 2.56 -1.60
CA ARG A 81 14.41 2.72 -0.88
C ARG A 81 15.42 3.55 -1.66
N LYS A 82 15.59 3.26 -2.96
CA LYS A 82 16.51 4.01 -3.82
C LYS A 82 16.12 5.48 -3.94
N GLU A 83 14.82 5.76 -4.08
CA GLU A 83 14.29 7.12 -4.12
C GLU A 83 14.51 7.85 -2.79
N GLY A 84 14.23 7.20 -1.66
CA GLY A 84 14.49 7.75 -0.33
C GLY A 84 15.97 8.05 -0.08
N ASP A 85 16.88 7.15 -0.49
CA ASP A 85 18.33 7.37 -0.37
C ASP A 85 18.81 8.55 -1.23
N ALA A 86 18.28 8.65 -2.46
CA ALA A 86 18.60 9.75 -3.35
C ALA A 86 18.11 11.09 -2.79
N ASP A 87 16.89 11.15 -2.26
CA ASP A 87 16.31 12.33 -1.63
C ASP A 87 17.12 12.79 -0.41
N ARG A 88 17.40 11.88 0.54
CA ARG A 88 18.23 12.18 1.72
C ARG A 88 19.61 12.71 1.34
N LYS A 89 20.22 12.11 0.30
CA LYS A 89 21.52 12.57 -0.23
C LYS A 89 21.43 13.99 -0.81
N ALA A 90 20.37 14.29 -1.57
CA ALA A 90 20.13 15.62 -2.12
C ALA A 90 19.93 16.66 -1.00
N ARG A 91 19.06 16.37 -0.03
CA ARG A 91 18.82 17.24 1.14
C ARG A 91 20.09 17.51 1.94
N ARG A 92 20.95 16.50 2.14
CA ARG A 92 22.24 16.68 2.81
C ARG A 92 23.17 17.61 2.02
N LYS A 93 23.28 17.42 0.70
CA LYS A 93 24.11 18.29 -0.15
C LYS A 93 23.63 19.74 -0.09
N GLU A 94 22.32 19.94 -0.12
CA GLU A 94 21.71 21.26 -0.04
C GLU A 94 21.95 21.92 1.33
N PHE A 95 21.77 21.17 2.42
CA PHE A 95 22.09 21.62 3.77
C PHE A 95 23.56 22.04 3.89
N ASP A 96 24.50 21.19 3.46
CA ASP A 96 25.93 21.49 3.51
C ASP A 96 26.30 22.71 2.64
N ALA A 97 25.63 22.92 1.51
CA ALA A 97 25.83 24.10 0.66
C ALA A 97 25.32 25.38 1.35
N ARG A 98 24.12 25.34 1.93
CA ARG A 98 23.53 26.45 2.68
C ARG A 98 24.38 26.83 3.88
N GLU A 99 24.79 25.85 4.69
CA GLU A 99 25.62 26.11 5.87
C GLU A 99 27.02 26.61 5.49
N ARG A 100 27.60 26.13 4.37
CA ARG A 100 28.88 26.67 3.88
C ARG A 100 28.76 28.14 3.48
N ALA A 101 27.68 28.53 2.80
CA ALA A 101 27.44 29.92 2.43
C ALA A 101 27.20 30.80 3.67
N ALA A 102 26.35 30.33 4.59
CA ALA A 102 26.07 31.02 5.85
C ALA A 102 27.33 31.22 6.69
N ARG A 103 28.19 30.20 6.76
CA ARG A 103 29.47 30.28 7.48
C ARG A 103 30.40 31.33 6.88
N ARG A 104 30.54 31.38 5.55
CA ARG A 104 31.39 32.38 4.88
C ARG A 104 30.92 33.78 5.24
N LYS A 105 29.63 34.05 5.04
CA LYS A 105 29.01 35.34 5.37
C LYS A 105 29.21 35.71 6.85
N PHE A 106 28.95 34.79 7.77
CA PHE A 106 29.14 35.05 9.20
C PHE A 106 30.60 35.40 9.54
N PHE A 107 31.56 34.71 8.93
CA PHE A 107 32.98 34.92 9.21
C PHE A 107 33.51 36.20 8.57
N GLU A 108 32.93 36.64 7.44
CA GLU A 108 33.19 37.95 6.83
C GLU A 108 32.68 39.09 7.73
N GLU A 109 31.48 38.94 8.30
CA GLU A 109 30.86 39.97 9.15
C GLU A 109 31.46 40.03 10.56
N ASN A 110 31.91 38.89 11.13
CA ASN A 110 32.38 38.81 12.51
C ASN A 110 33.87 38.46 12.53
N ALA A 111 34.73 39.43 12.86
CA ALA A 111 36.18 39.24 12.95
C ALA A 111 36.62 38.64 14.31
N HIS A 112 35.79 38.74 15.36
CA HIS A 112 36.15 38.37 16.72
C HIS A 112 36.08 36.87 17.00
N GLY A 113 37.09 36.37 17.72
CA GLY A 113 37.28 34.94 18.01
C GLY A 113 36.18 34.28 18.86
N PRO A 114 35.63 34.92 19.91
CA PRO A 114 34.58 34.30 20.74
C PRO A 114 33.32 33.96 19.97
N GLU A 115 32.81 34.89 19.16
CA GLU A 115 31.58 34.72 18.36
C GLU A 115 31.74 33.59 17.33
N ARG A 116 32.90 33.54 16.66
CA ARG A 116 33.24 32.44 15.73
C ARG A 116 33.27 31.08 16.41
N ARG A 117 33.76 30.99 17.66
CA ARG A 117 33.77 29.73 18.42
C ARG A 117 32.36 29.27 18.78
N THR A 118 31.49 30.19 19.20
CA THR A 118 30.08 29.90 19.47
C THR A 118 29.39 29.42 18.19
N TYR A 119 29.56 30.14 17.08
CA TYR A 119 28.99 29.76 15.79
C TYR A 119 29.38 28.33 15.36
N VAL A 120 30.66 27.95 15.54
CA VAL A 120 31.12 26.60 15.18
C VAL A 120 30.44 25.53 16.04
N LYS A 121 30.25 25.78 17.34
CA LYS A 121 29.50 24.86 18.22
C LYS A 121 28.05 24.71 17.75
N ASP A 122 27.39 25.81 17.45
CA ASP A 122 25.99 25.81 16.99
C ASP A 122 25.84 25.15 15.62
N LEU A 123 26.81 25.34 14.71
CA LEU A 123 26.85 24.65 13.42
C LEU A 123 26.96 23.13 13.61
N THR A 124 27.82 22.67 14.51
CA THR A 124 27.96 21.24 14.82
C THR A 124 26.65 20.67 15.37
N ALA A 125 26.03 21.35 16.35
CA ALA A 125 24.76 20.93 16.92
C ALA A 125 23.63 20.88 15.88
N ARG A 126 23.52 21.90 15.01
CA ARG A 126 22.53 21.92 13.91
C ARG A 126 22.77 20.79 12.91
N ARG A 127 24.04 20.48 12.60
CA ARG A 127 24.42 19.38 11.72
C ARG A 127 24.06 18.03 12.33
N GLU A 128 24.35 17.81 13.60
CA GLU A 128 23.97 16.58 14.31
C GLU A 128 22.46 16.38 14.30
N ALA A 129 21.70 17.40 14.71
CA ALA A 129 20.24 17.36 14.69
C ALA A 129 19.66 17.06 13.30
N PHE A 130 20.21 17.67 12.25
CA PHE A 130 19.80 17.41 10.87
C PHE A 130 20.08 15.95 10.45
N ILE A 131 21.27 15.44 10.76
CA ILE A 131 21.66 14.07 10.44
C ILE A 131 20.79 13.06 11.17
N ASP A 132 20.52 13.28 12.45
CA ASP A 132 19.68 12.40 13.25
C ASP A 132 18.22 12.45 12.81
N GLY A 133 17.74 13.61 12.34
CA GLY A 133 16.47 13.73 11.63
C GLY A 133 16.41 12.80 10.42
N LEU A 134 17.39 12.86 9.51
CA LEU A 134 17.43 11.99 8.32
C LEU A 134 17.48 10.50 8.68
N LYS A 135 18.24 10.11 9.71
CA LYS A 135 18.28 8.72 10.19
C LYS A 135 16.94 8.27 10.76
N SER A 136 16.24 9.16 11.47
CA SER A 136 14.92 8.84 12.04
C SER A 136 13.89 8.61 10.95
N GLU A 137 13.91 9.42 9.89
CA GLU A 137 13.08 9.26 8.69
C GLU A 137 13.39 7.91 8.00
N GLU A 138 14.66 7.59 7.78
CA GLU A 138 15.09 6.30 7.20
C GLU A 138 14.58 5.10 8.04
N LYS A 139 14.67 5.20 9.36
CA LYS A 139 14.19 4.15 10.26
C LYS A 139 12.67 3.98 10.17
N GLN A 140 11.92 5.07 10.11
CA GLN A 140 10.46 5.02 9.93
C GLN A 140 10.08 4.40 8.60
N GLU A 141 10.71 4.84 7.50
CA GLU A 141 10.49 4.29 6.17
C GLU A 141 10.76 2.78 6.15
N ARG A 142 11.89 2.34 6.72
CA ARG A 142 12.22 0.91 6.81
C ARG A 142 11.18 0.13 7.60
N ALA A 143 10.74 0.66 8.74
CA ALA A 143 9.70 0.03 9.56
C ALA A 143 8.37 -0.11 8.80
N GLU A 144 7.98 0.89 8.02
CA GLU A 144 6.79 0.81 7.16
C GLU A 144 6.90 -0.27 6.08
N LEU A 145 8.06 -0.37 5.41
CA LEU A 145 8.28 -1.39 4.38
C LEU A 145 8.27 -2.80 4.98
N ASP A 146 8.90 -2.97 6.15
CA ASP A 146 8.92 -4.25 6.86
C ASP A 146 7.51 -4.62 7.36
N ALA A 147 6.72 -3.65 7.84
CA ALA A 147 5.33 -3.86 8.23
C ALA A 147 4.46 -4.29 7.04
N ARG A 148 4.61 -3.65 5.87
CA ARG A 148 3.91 -4.06 4.63
C ARG A 148 4.27 -5.47 4.20
N TRP A 149 5.56 -5.84 4.29
CA TRP A 149 6.02 -7.17 3.96
C TRP A 149 5.44 -8.24 4.90
N LYS A 150 5.39 -7.93 6.20
CA LYS A 150 4.76 -8.80 7.20
C LYS A 150 3.26 -8.95 6.94
N ALA A 151 2.55 -7.85 6.71
CA ALA A 151 1.12 -7.87 6.41
C ALA A 151 0.81 -8.71 5.15
N LEU A 152 1.62 -8.58 4.09
CA LEU A 152 1.49 -9.42 2.90
C LEU A 152 1.66 -10.90 3.27
N LYS A 153 2.73 -11.27 3.99
CA LYS A 153 2.95 -12.67 4.39
C LYS A 153 1.81 -13.24 5.24
N ASP A 154 1.29 -12.47 6.17
CA ASP A 154 0.20 -12.89 7.04
C ASP A 154 -1.10 -13.09 6.24
N SER A 155 -1.38 -12.18 5.29
CA SER A 155 -2.49 -12.32 4.34
C SER A 155 -2.32 -13.55 3.43
N GLN A 156 -1.14 -13.74 2.84
CA GLN A 156 -0.83 -14.89 1.99
C GLN A 156 -0.98 -16.22 2.75
N ARG A 157 -0.52 -16.28 4.00
CA ARG A 157 -0.67 -17.46 4.87
C ARG A 157 -2.13 -17.76 5.14
N THR A 158 -2.94 -16.73 5.40
CA THR A 158 -4.38 -16.89 5.65
C THR A 158 -5.11 -17.41 4.41
N ARG A 159 -4.85 -16.81 3.24
CA ARG A 159 -5.43 -17.29 1.97
C ARG A 159 -4.98 -18.71 1.63
N LEU A 160 -3.71 -19.03 1.85
CA LEU A 160 -3.17 -20.38 1.62
C LEU A 160 -3.86 -21.42 2.49
N ASN A 161 -4.04 -21.13 3.78
CA ASN A 161 -4.78 -22.03 4.68
C ASN A 161 -6.23 -22.24 4.21
N ALA A 162 -6.90 -21.16 3.78
CA ALA A 162 -8.27 -21.25 3.25
C ALA A 162 -8.33 -22.11 1.98
N VAL A 163 -7.46 -21.86 1.00
CA VAL A 163 -7.37 -22.66 -0.23
C VAL A 163 -7.07 -24.13 0.10
N GLU A 164 -6.15 -24.41 1.01
CA GLU A 164 -5.87 -25.77 1.44
C GLU A 164 -7.08 -26.46 2.06
N GLU A 165 -7.91 -25.74 2.81
CA GLU A 165 -9.12 -26.28 3.43
C GLU A 165 -10.15 -26.70 2.37
N TYR A 166 -10.40 -25.86 1.36
CA TYR A 166 -11.25 -26.24 0.20
C TYR A 166 -10.70 -27.47 -0.51
N LEU A 167 -9.39 -27.49 -0.78
CA LEU A 167 -8.75 -28.62 -1.47
C LEU A 167 -8.79 -29.91 -0.64
N ARG A 168 -8.77 -29.84 0.70
CA ARG A 168 -8.95 -31.02 1.59
C ARG A 168 -10.38 -31.57 1.51
N ARG A 169 -11.37 -30.69 1.34
CA ARG A 169 -12.78 -31.06 1.13
C ARG A 169 -13.05 -31.52 -0.32
N SER A 170 -12.05 -31.50 -1.19
CA SER A 170 -12.17 -31.76 -2.63
C SER A 170 -13.14 -30.78 -3.32
N GLU A 171 -13.18 -29.55 -2.85
CA GLU A 171 -13.99 -28.47 -3.39
C GLU A 171 -13.10 -27.47 -4.13
N ARG A 172 -13.66 -26.81 -5.15
CA ARG A 172 -12.95 -25.73 -5.83
C ARG A 172 -12.89 -24.48 -4.92
N PRO A 173 -11.70 -23.89 -4.68
CA PRO A 173 -11.60 -22.66 -3.91
C PRO A 173 -12.38 -21.52 -4.56
N LEU A 174 -12.89 -20.60 -3.74
CA LEU A 174 -13.55 -19.38 -4.21
C LEU A 174 -12.60 -18.58 -5.12
N SER A 175 -13.13 -18.03 -6.22
CA SER A 175 -12.34 -17.22 -7.17
C SER A 175 -11.66 -16.04 -6.50
N THR A 176 -12.34 -15.42 -5.53
CA THR A 176 -11.81 -14.32 -4.72
C THR A 176 -10.55 -14.67 -3.93
N LEU A 177 -10.35 -15.94 -3.58
CA LEU A 177 -9.13 -16.41 -2.92
C LEU A 177 -7.97 -16.60 -3.90
N LEU A 178 -8.29 -16.79 -5.18
CA LEU A 178 -7.34 -16.98 -6.29
C LEU A 178 -7.03 -15.67 -7.02
N GLU A 179 -7.65 -14.57 -6.61
CA GLU A 179 -7.39 -13.23 -7.12
C GLU A 179 -6.27 -12.54 -6.34
N ARG A 180 -5.60 -11.60 -7.02
CA ARG A 180 -4.56 -10.79 -6.43
C ARG A 180 -5.19 -9.85 -5.39
N ALA A 181 -4.54 -9.69 -4.25
CA ALA A 181 -4.94 -8.65 -3.31
C ALA A 181 -4.54 -7.28 -3.91
N ASP A 182 -5.54 -6.46 -4.23
CA ASP A 182 -5.37 -5.08 -4.71
C ASP A 182 -4.79 -4.15 -3.64
#